data_AF-C7C6P2-F1
#
_entry.id   AF-C7C6P2-F1
#
_cell.length_a   1.000
_cell.length_b   1.000
_cell.length_c   1.000
_cell.angle_alpha   90.00
_cell.angle_beta   90.00
_cell.angle_gamma   90.00
#
_symmetry.space_group_name_H-M   'P 1'
#
loop_
_entity.id
_entity.type
_entity.pdbx_description
1 polymer ?
#
loop_
_entity_poly.entity_id
_entity_poly.type
_entity_poly.pdbx_seq_one_letter_code
_entity_poly.pdbx_strand_id
1 'polypeptide(L)' 'MSPTLQVAAIHADASATDADRFIVGQDPAGHWVAIEIHGRAGGLFRSRKDAVDYAEDETDHRPDAVLLSGACIELRI' A
#
# COMPACT_ATOMS: atom_id res chain seq x y z
N MET A 1 -39.84 -6.82 -22.47
CA MET A 1 -39.51 -5.82 -21.43
C MET A 1 -38.28 -6.35 -20.71
N SER A 2 -37.14 -5.73 -20.98
CA SER A 2 -35.79 -6.24 -20.68
C SER A 2 -35.49 -6.26 -19.18
N PRO A 3 -34.66 -7.21 -18.69
CA PRO A 3 -34.25 -7.26 -17.29
C PRO A 3 -33.22 -6.17 -17.01
N THR A 4 -33.46 -5.37 -15.97
CA THR A 4 -32.49 -4.38 -15.47
C THR A 4 -31.39 -5.13 -14.70
N LEU A 5 -30.27 -5.42 -15.35
CA LEU A 5 -29.04 -5.77 -14.64
C LEU A 5 -28.56 -4.51 -13.90
N GLN A 6 -28.93 -4.42 -12.63
CA GLN A 6 -28.31 -3.47 -11.73
C GLN A 6 -27.01 -4.12 -11.23
N VAL A 7 -25.92 -3.85 -11.96
CA VAL A 7 -24.57 -4.10 -11.45
C VAL A 7 -24.43 -3.23 -10.21
N ALA A 8 -24.52 -3.86 -9.04
CA ALA A 8 -24.18 -3.22 -7.78
C ALA A 8 -22.71 -2.82 -7.89
N ALA A 9 -22.46 -1.57 -8.25
CA ALA A 9 -21.24 -0.89 -7.85
C ALA A 9 -21.26 -0.93 -6.33
N ILE A 10 -20.63 -1.97 -5.79
CA ILE A 10 -20.20 -2.04 -4.41
C ILE A 10 -19.47 -0.73 -4.15
N HIS A 11 -20.15 0.22 -3.51
CA HIS A 11 -19.49 1.42 -3.03
C HIS A 11 -18.50 0.95 -1.98
N ALA A 12 -17.25 0.83 -2.42
CA ALA A 12 -16.03 0.67 -1.64
C ALA A 12 -15.76 1.91 -0.76
N ASP A 13 -16.82 2.47 -0.17
CA ASP A 13 -16.83 3.71 0.61
C ASP A 13 -16.63 3.42 2.11
N ALA A 14 -16.17 2.23 2.46
CA ALA A 14 -15.61 1.91 3.77
C ALA A 14 -14.16 1.42 3.67
N SER A 15 -13.61 1.34 2.45
CA SER A 15 -12.27 0.80 2.21
C SER A 15 -11.27 1.86 1.75
N ALA A 16 -11.65 2.98 1.12
CA ALA A 16 -10.68 3.97 0.64
C ALA A 16 -9.87 4.72 1.74
N THR A 17 -10.29 4.64 3.00
CA THR A 17 -9.57 5.21 4.16
C THR A 17 -8.59 4.23 4.81
N ASP A 18 -8.68 2.94 4.52
CA ASP A 18 -7.81 1.89 5.07
C ASP A 18 -7.13 1.03 4.00
N ALA A 19 -7.56 1.11 2.74
CA ALA A 19 -7.07 0.30 1.64
C ALA A 19 -5.74 0.79 1.05
N ASP A 20 -5.33 2.00 1.39
CA ASP A 20 -4.19 2.65 0.74
C ASP A 20 -3.15 3.03 1.80
N ARG A 21 -2.90 2.16 2.78
CA ARG A 21 -1.81 2.38 3.74
C ARG A 21 -0.65 1.48 3.41
N PHE A 22 0.52 2.09 3.29
CA PHE A 22 1.78 1.42 3.03
C PHE A 22 2.67 1.50 4.26
N ILE A 23 3.32 0.39 4.56
CA ILE A 23 4.38 0.31 5.55
C ILE A 23 5.70 0.24 4.80
N VAL A 24 6.57 1.21 5.05
CA VAL A 24 7.93 1.25 4.53
C VAL A 24 8.90 0.94 5.66
N GLY A 25 9.68 -0.13 5.52
CA GLY A 25 10.68 -0.53 6.51
C GLY A 25 11.98 -0.96 5.85
N GLN A 26 13.02 -1.17 6.65
CA GLN A 26 14.28 -1.71 6.17
C GLN A 26 14.42 -3.17 6.60
N ASP A 27 14.75 -4.06 5.68
CA ASP A 27 15.08 -5.44 5.98
C ASP A 27 16.44 -5.54 6.70
N PRO A 28 16.75 -6.66 7.37
CA PRO A 28 18.01 -6.84 8.07
C PRO A 28 19.24 -6.92 7.15
N ALA A 29 19.06 -7.15 5.85
CA ALA A 29 20.13 -7.06 4.84
C ALA A 29 20.35 -5.62 4.33
N GLY A 30 19.57 -4.64 4.79
CA GLY A 30 19.68 -3.22 4.45
C GLY A 30 18.82 -2.78 3.27
N HIS A 31 17.99 -3.67 2.70
CA HIS A 31 17.07 -3.34 1.62
C HIS A 31 15.83 -2.64 2.16
N TRP A 32 15.23 -1.75 1.37
CA TRP A 32 13.99 -1.08 1.75
C TRP A 32 12.80 -1.86 1.21
N VAL A 33 11.80 -2.08 2.05
CA VAL A 33 10.59 -2.81 1.70
C VAL A 33 9.43 -1.84 1.84
N ALA A 34 8.60 -1.71 0.80
CA ALA A 34 7.27 -1.14 0.93
C ALA A 34 6.25 -2.27 0.81
N ILE A 35 5.34 -2.38 1.77
CA ILE A 35 4.24 -3.34 1.72
C ILE A 35 2.95 -2.64 2.10
N GLU A 36 1.90 -2.85 1.31
CA GLU A 36 0.57 -2.39 1.64
C GLU A 36 0.00 -3.21 2.81
N ILE A 37 -0.73 -2.59 3.72
CA ILE A 37 -1.15 -3.23 4.98
C ILE A 37 -2.04 -4.48 4.79
N HIS A 38 -2.70 -4.62 3.65
CA HIS A 38 -3.50 -5.79 3.28
C HIS A 38 -2.73 -6.81 2.43
N GLY A 39 -1.43 -6.56 2.17
CA GLY A 39 -0.55 -7.44 1.41
C GLY A 39 -0.89 -7.54 -0.08
N ARG A 40 -1.65 -6.58 -0.63
CA ARG A 40 -2.08 -6.58 -2.03
C ARG A 40 -1.02 -6.06 -2.98
N ALA A 41 -0.18 -5.15 -2.48
CA ALA A 41 0.89 -4.52 -3.22
C ALA A 41 2.15 -4.41 -2.35
N GLY A 42 3.31 -4.42 -2.98
CA GLY A 42 4.58 -4.28 -2.28
C GLY A 42 5.77 -4.48 -3.20
N GLY A 43 6.93 -4.06 -2.71
CA GLY A 43 8.17 -4.10 -3.47
C GLY A 43 9.40 -4.02 -2.58
N LEU A 44 10.51 -4.52 -3.13
CA LEU A 44 11.84 -4.36 -2.56
C LEU A 44 12.58 -3.26 -3.33
N PHE A 45 13.14 -2.33 -2.60
CA PHE A 45 13.77 -1.11 -3.08
C PHE A 45 15.20 -1.03 -2.56
N ARG A 46 16.05 -0.36 -3.34
CA ARG A 46 17.45 -0.13 -2.97
C ARG A 46 17.60 1.02 -1.96
N SER A 47 16.65 1.95 -1.95
CA SER A 47 16.72 3.16 -1.13
C SER A 47 15.39 3.45 -0.44
N ARG A 48 15.46 4.10 0.72
CA ARG A 48 14.28 4.63 1.43
C ARG A 48 13.44 5.51 0.55
N LYS A 49 14.08 6.40 -0.22
CA LYS A 49 13.39 7.34 -1.09
C LYS A 49 12.56 6.61 -2.15
N ASP A 50 13.13 5.60 -2.81
CA ASP A 50 12.40 4.83 -3.84
C ASP A 50 11.18 4.10 -3.22
N ALA A 51 11.32 3.57 -2.01
CA ALA A 51 10.22 2.89 -1.31
C ALA A 51 9.10 3.86 -0.88
N VAL A 52 9.48 5.06 -0.43
CA VAL A 52 8.52 6.11 -0.06
C VAL A 52 7.86 6.70 -1.29
N ASP A 53 8.61 7.04 -2.34
CA ASP A 53 8.06 7.57 -3.59
C ASP A 53 7.05 6.59 -4.20
N TYR A 54 7.33 5.28 -4.19
CA TYR A 54 6.37 4.25 -4.62
C TYR A 54 5.09 4.24 -3.77
N ALA A 55 5.24 4.27 -2.44
CA ALA A 55 4.12 4.30 -1.52
C ALA A 55 3.30 5.60 -1.65
N GLU A 56 3.94 6.74 -1.90
CA GLU A 56 3.25 8.02 -2.13
C GLU A 56 2.48 8.00 -3.46
N ASP A 57 3.08 7.48 -4.54
CA ASP A 57 2.42 7.37 -5.85
C ASP A 57 1.16 6.49 -5.78
N GLU A 58 1.24 5.34 -5.10
CA GLU A 58 0.10 4.43 -4.95
C GLU A 58 -0.99 4.97 -4.00
N THR A 59 -0.64 5.89 -3.10
CA THR A 59 -1.58 6.44 -2.09
C THR A 59 -2.14 7.81 -2.47
N ASP A 60 -1.86 8.28 -3.67
CA ASP A 60 -2.20 9.61 -4.20
C ASP A 60 -1.58 10.75 -3.35
N HIS A 61 -0.32 10.56 -2.96
CA HIS A 61 0.50 11.47 -2.17
C HIS A 61 -0.10 11.84 -0.80
N ARG A 62 -0.85 10.91 -0.18
CA ARG A 62 -1.41 11.15 1.16
C ARG A 62 -0.31 11.08 2.23
N PRO A 63 -0.09 12.15 3.01
CA PRO A 63 0.97 12.18 4.02
C PRO A 63 0.74 11.21 5.20
N ASP A 64 -0.51 10.81 5.45
CA ASP A 64 -0.87 9.87 6.52
C ASP A 64 -0.95 8.41 6.05
N ALA A 65 -0.72 8.18 4.75
CA ALA A 65 -0.85 6.87 4.13
C ALA A 65 0.45 6.05 4.18
N VAL A 66 1.60 6.71 4.38
CA VAL A 66 2.92 6.05 4.41
C VAL A 66 3.44 5.99 5.84
N LEU A 67 3.46 4.78 6.40
CA LEU A 67 4.00 4.48 7.72
C LEU A 67 5.44 4.00 7.61
N LEU A 68 6.38 4.81 8.11
CA LEU A 68 7.77 4.40 8.24
C LEU A 68 7.96 3.55 9.50
N SER A 69 8.26 2.28 9.31
CA SER A 69 8.65 1.39 10.40
C SER A 69 10.14 1.53 10.69
N GLY A 70 10.46 1.89 11.93
CA GLY A 70 11.82 1.79 12.47
C GLY A 70 12.21 0.37 12.87
N ALA A 71 11.28 -0.59 12.87
CA ALA A 71 11.57 -2.01 13.07
C ALA A 71 11.92 -2.67 11.74
N CYS A 72 12.79 -3.70 11.78
CA CYS A 72 13.08 -4.48 10.58
C CYS A 72 11.81 -5.12 10.03
N ILE A 73 11.50 -4.84 8.77
CA ILE A 73 10.37 -5.44 8.06
C ILE A 73 10.91 -6.43 7.06
N GLU A 74 10.46 -7.68 7.17
CA GLU A 74 10.66 -8.69 6.14
C GLU A 74 9.41 -8.79 5.26
N LEU A 75 9.59 -8.67 3.95
CA LEU A 75 8.54 -8.95 2.99
C LEU A 75 8.28 -10.46 2.97
N ARG A 76 7.24 -10.92 3.68
CA ARG A 76 6.70 -12.27 3.50
C ARG A 76 5.69 -12.25 2.36
N ILE A 77 6.16 -12.63 1.18
CA ILE A 77 5.37 -12.97 -0.01
C ILE A 77 5.04 -14.45 -0.04
#